data_AF-B4WUN4-F1
#
_entry.id   AF-B4WUN4-F1
#
_cell.length_a   1.000
_cell.length_b   1.000
_cell.length_c   1.000
_cell.angle_alpha   90.00
_cell.angle_beta   90.00
_cell.angle_gamma   90.00
#
_symmetry.space_group_name_H-M   'P 1'
#
loop_
_entity.id
_entity.type
_entity.pdbx_description
1 polymer ?
#
loop_
_entity_poly.entity_id
_entity_poly.type
_entity_poly.pdbx_seq_one_letter_code
_entity_poly.pdbx_strand_id
1 'polypeptide(L)'
;MDFLPDSYILSRMQFALTAIFHMLWPVLTTGMGIYLVVVEILWLKTKNPDYYYHARFWSKLYVLNFGIGVATGIPMEFQFGTNWAPFSEAAGDFFGSILGFEASMAFMLEAGFLALCCSDGSG
;
A
#
# COMPACT_ATOMS: atom_id res chain seq x y z
N MET A 1 2.52 -6.10 -42.26
CA MET A 1 2.04 -6.77 -41.05
C MET A 1 2.78 -6.15 -39.90
N ASP A 2 2.26 -5.06 -39.33
CA ASP A 2 2.90 -4.44 -38.18
C ASP A 2 2.39 -5.18 -36.96
N PHE A 3 3.07 -6.28 -36.66
CA PHE A 3 2.76 -7.22 -35.58
C PHE A 3 3.00 -6.61 -34.18
N LEU A 4 3.56 -5.40 -34.13
CA LEU A 4 3.85 -4.67 -32.91
C LEU A 4 2.74 -3.66 -32.64
N PRO A 5 2.07 -3.73 -31.48
CA PRO A 5 1.16 -2.66 -31.06
C PRO A 5 1.91 -1.33 -31.04
N ASP A 6 1.22 -0.25 -31.39
CA ASP A 6 1.73 1.12 -31.24
C ASP A 6 2.29 1.32 -29.82
N SER A 7 3.46 1.96 -29.70
CA SER A 7 4.17 2.11 -28.43
C SER A 7 3.29 2.79 -27.39
N TYR A 8 2.45 3.72 -27.84
CA TYR A 8 1.45 4.40 -27.01
C TYR A 8 0.43 3.43 -26.38
N ILE A 9 -0.11 2.48 -27.17
CA ILE A 9 -1.06 1.48 -26.68
C ILE A 9 -0.38 0.55 -25.69
N LEU A 10 0.87 0.15 -25.97
CA LEU A 10 1.66 -0.71 -25.10
C LEU A 10 1.94 -0.05 -23.75
N SER A 11 2.34 1.24 -23.75
CA SER A 11 2.56 2.02 -22.53
C SER A 11 1.27 2.17 -21.70
N ARG A 12 0.11 2.35 -22.34
CA ARG A 12 -1.19 2.38 -21.65
C ARG A 12 -1.56 1.04 -21.02
N MET A 13 -1.37 -0.06 -21.74
CA MET A 13 -1.67 -1.40 -21.23
C MET A 13 -0.74 -1.79 -20.08
N GLN A 14 0.57 -1.50 -20.20
CA GLN A 14 1.55 -1.74 -19.14
C GLN A 14 1.22 -0.96 -17.87
N PHE A 15 0.86 0.32 -18.02
CA PHE A 15 0.46 1.16 -16.89
C PHE A 15 -0.84 0.65 -16.27
N ALA A 16 -1.85 0.33 -17.06
CA ALA A 16 -3.12 -0.20 -16.56
C ALA A 16 -2.94 -1.49 -15.77
N LEU A 17 -2.13 -2.43 -16.27
CA LEU A 17 -1.85 -3.68 -15.57
C LEU A 17 -1.15 -3.45 -14.23
N THR A 18 -0.14 -2.58 -14.23
CA THR A 18 0.63 -2.25 -13.03
C THR A 18 -0.24 -1.51 -12.01
N ALA A 19 -1.09 -0.58 -12.48
CA ALA A 19 -2.06 0.15 -11.68
C ALA A 19 -3.08 -0.76 -11.01
N ILE A 20 -3.72 -1.64 -11.77
CA ILE A 20 -4.70 -2.59 -11.22
C ILE A 20 -4.04 -3.50 -10.19
N PHE A 21 -2.85 -4.03 -10.49
CA PHE A 21 -2.16 -4.93 -9.56
C PHE A 21 -1.74 -4.23 -8.28
N HIS A 22 -1.20 -3.01 -8.36
CA HIS A 22 -0.79 -2.26 -7.19
C HIS A 22 -1.99 -1.84 -6.34
N MET A 23 -3.09 -1.37 -6.94
CA MET A 23 -4.24 -0.81 -6.21
C MET A 23 -4.96 -1.84 -5.31
N LEU A 24 -4.80 -3.13 -5.59
CA LEU A 24 -5.33 -4.20 -4.74
C LEU A 24 -4.72 -4.18 -3.34
N TRP A 25 -3.43 -3.87 -3.22
CA TRP A 25 -2.72 -3.95 -1.94
C TRP A 25 -3.14 -2.84 -0.96
N PRO A 26 -3.16 -1.55 -1.33
CA PRO A 26 -3.61 -0.49 -0.42
C PRO A 26 -5.06 -0.66 0.04
N VAL A 27 -5.95 -1.16 -0.82
CA VAL A 27 -7.36 -1.41 -0.44
C VAL A 27 -7.45 -2.54 0.60
N LEU A 28 -6.73 -3.64 0.38
CA LEU A 28 -6.68 -4.76 1.32
C LEU A 28 -6.04 -4.36 2.65
N THR A 29 -4.93 -3.63 2.59
CA THR A 29 -4.22 -3.15 3.76
C THR A 29 -5.08 -2.19 4.57
N THR A 30 -5.73 -1.20 3.94
CA THR A 30 -6.65 -0.27 4.64
C THR A 30 -7.79 -1.02 5.33
N GLY A 31 -8.41 -1.99 4.65
CA GLY A 31 -9.49 -2.80 5.23
C GLY A 31 -9.03 -3.65 6.43
N MET A 32 -7.88 -4.31 6.31
CA MET A 32 -7.30 -5.09 7.41
C MET A 32 -6.84 -4.20 8.57
N GLY A 33 -6.41 -2.96 8.30
CA GLY A 33 -5.98 -2.02 9.32
C GLY A 33 -7.14 -1.62 10.24
N ILE A 34 -8.29 -1.29 9.65
CA ILE A 34 -9.52 -1.02 10.41
C ILE A 34 -9.94 -2.26 11.21
N TYR A 35 -9.88 -3.45 10.61
CA TYR A 35 -10.20 -4.70 11.31
C TYR A 35 -9.29 -4.94 12.52
N LEU A 36 -7.97 -4.76 12.37
CA LEU A 36 -7.01 -4.91 13.47
C LEU A 36 -7.29 -3.92 14.60
N VAL A 37 -7.58 -2.66 14.28
CA VAL A 37 -7.94 -1.64 15.29
C VAL A 37 -9.20 -2.06 16.07
N VAL A 38 -10.22 -2.60 15.39
CA VAL A 38 -11.45 -3.06 16.06
C VAL A 38 -11.16 -4.25 16.98
N VAL A 39 -10.38 -5.23 16.54
CA VAL A 39 -10.02 -6.40 17.35
C VAL A 39 -9.17 -5.98 18.56
N GLU A 40 -8.25 -5.04 18.39
CA GLU A 40 -7.41 -4.51 19.47
C GLU A 40 -8.24 -3.77 20.52
N ILE A 41 -9.20 -2.93 20.10
CA ILE A 41 -10.13 -2.25 21.01
C ILE A 41 -10.98 -3.27 21.78
N LEU A 42 -11.44 -4.33 21.12
CA LEU A 42 -12.19 -5.41 21.77
C LEU A 42 -11.31 -6.17 22.78
N TRP A 43 -10.06 -6.44 22.47
CA TRP A 43 -9.12 -7.04 23.41
C TRP A 43 -8.91 -6.16 24.64
N LEU A 44 -8.66 -4.86 24.47
CA LEU A 44 -8.47 -3.91 25.58
C LEU A 44 -9.70 -3.82 26.51
N LYS A 45 -10.91 -3.91 25.95
CA LYS A 45 -12.16 -3.85 26.73
C LYS A 45 -12.50 -5.17 27.41
N THR A 46 -12.26 -6.30 26.75
CA THR A 46 -12.74 -7.62 27.20
C THR A 46 -11.66 -8.40 27.95
N LYS A 47 -10.37 -8.08 27.74
CA LYS A 47 -9.18 -8.82 28.20
C LYS A 47 -9.20 -10.32 27.87
N ASN A 48 -9.99 -10.74 26.88
CA ASN A 48 -10.06 -12.13 26.47
C ASN A 48 -8.83 -12.45 25.58
N PRO A 49 -8.01 -13.47 25.93
CA PRO A 49 -6.84 -13.86 25.14
C PRO A 49 -7.15 -14.29 23.70
N ASP A 50 -8.37 -14.72 23.38
CA ASP A 50 -8.73 -15.12 22.01
C ASP A 50 -8.57 -13.96 21.02
N TYR A 51 -8.98 -12.75 21.39
CA TYR A 51 -8.84 -11.55 20.55
C TYR A 51 -7.37 -11.17 20.34
N TYR A 52 -6.51 -11.43 21.33
CA TYR A 52 -5.07 -11.19 21.22
C TYR A 52 -4.42 -12.10 20.18
N TYR A 53 -4.77 -13.40 20.17
CA TYR A 53 -4.26 -14.33 19.16
C TYR A 53 -4.74 -13.97 17.75
N HIS A 54 -6.00 -13.53 17.61
CA HIS A 54 -6.50 -13.02 16.34
C HIS A 54 -5.73 -11.77 15.88
N ALA A 55 -5.58 -10.75 16.73
CA ALA A 55 -4.82 -9.54 16.39
C ALA A 55 -3.39 -9.87 15.93
N ARG A 56 -2.68 -10.75 16.64
CA ARG A 56 -1.30 -11.16 16.30
C ARG A 56 -1.19 -11.97 15.02
N PHE A 57 -2.19 -12.79 14.71
CA PHE A 57 -2.21 -13.56 13.46
C PHE A 57 -2.44 -12.64 12.26
N TRP A 58 -3.44 -11.77 12.35
CA TRP A 58 -3.82 -10.85 11.28
C TRP A 58 -2.77 -9.75 11.07
N SER A 59 -2.06 -9.31 12.12
CA SER A 59 -0.99 -8.32 11.98
C SER A 59 0.20 -8.82 11.17
N LYS A 60 0.53 -10.12 11.23
CA LYS A 60 1.59 -10.70 10.37
C LYS A 60 1.20 -10.65 8.89
N LEU A 61 -0.06 -10.98 8.57
CA LEU A 61 -0.57 -10.90 7.21
C LEU A 61 -0.63 -9.44 6.73
N TYR A 62 -0.96 -8.52 7.62
CA TYR A 62 -0.95 -7.10 7.34
C TYR A 62 0.43 -6.60 6.91
N VAL A 63 1.48 -6.88 7.70
CA VAL A 63 2.86 -6.48 7.36
C VAL A 63 3.31 -7.07 6.02
N LEU A 64 2.92 -8.31 5.72
CA LEU A 64 3.23 -8.94 4.44
C LEU A 64 2.56 -8.21 3.27
N ASN A 65 1.25 -7.94 3.37
CA ASN A 65 0.50 -7.23 2.33
C ASN A 65 1.02 -5.81 2.14
N PHE A 66 1.38 -5.14 3.23
CA PHE A 66 2.03 -3.83 3.20
C PHE A 66 3.34 -3.85 2.41
N GLY A 67 4.22 -4.81 2.71
CA GLY A 67 5.50 -4.96 2.00
C GLY A 67 5.32 -5.20 0.50
N ILE A 68 4.33 -5.99 0.10
CA ILE A 68 3.98 -6.20 -1.31
C ILE A 68 3.42 -4.92 -1.95
N GLY A 69 2.59 -4.17 -1.23
CA GLY A 69 2.11 -2.87 -1.67
C GLY A 69 3.26 -1.91 -1.99
N VAL A 70 4.21 -1.76 -1.07
CA VAL A 70 5.41 -0.93 -1.29
C VAL A 70 6.23 -1.42 -2.49
N ALA A 71 6.50 -2.74 -2.56
CA ALA A 71 7.28 -3.32 -3.63
C ALA A 71 6.63 -3.15 -5.02
N THR A 72 5.30 -3.12 -5.10
CA THR A 72 4.55 -2.93 -6.35
C THR A 72 4.36 -1.46 -6.73
N GLY A 73 4.48 -0.54 -5.77
CA GLY A 73 4.43 0.91 -6.03
C GLY A 73 5.68 1.44 -6.71
N ILE A 74 6.86 0.90 -6.37
CA ILE A 74 8.14 1.32 -6.94
C ILE A 74 8.15 1.23 -8.49
N PRO A 75 7.78 0.09 -9.12
CA PRO A 75 7.70 0.02 -10.58
C PRO A 75 6.70 0.98 -11.20
N MET A 76 5.58 1.27 -10.51
CA MET A 76 4.57 2.21 -11.00
C MET A 76 5.11 3.64 -11.04
N GLU A 77 5.82 4.07 -10.00
CA GLU A 77 6.44 5.40 -9.94
C GLU A 77 7.42 5.59 -11.10
N PHE A 78 8.29 4.59 -11.34
CA PHE A 78 9.23 4.63 -12.46
C PHE A 78 8.56 4.61 -13.83
N GLN A 79 7.34 4.08 -13.95
CA GLN A 79 6.59 4.13 -15.22
C GLN A 79 6.16 5.55 -15.59
N PHE A 80 5.94 6.45 -14.62
CA PHE A 80 5.66 7.85 -14.93
C PHE A 80 6.86 8.55 -15.58
N GLY A 81 8.08 8.26 -15.13
CA GLY A 81 9.30 8.84 -15.71
C GLY A 81 9.71 8.23 -17.05
N THR A 82 9.49 6.92 -17.25
CA THR A 82 9.96 6.20 -18.46
C THR A 82 8.96 6.23 -19.61
N ASN A 83 7.67 6.01 -19.34
CA ASN A 83 6.63 5.92 -20.38
C ASN A 83 5.83 7.22 -20.54
N TRP A 84 5.87 8.12 -19.55
CA TRP A 84 5.05 9.33 -19.49
C TRP A 84 5.86 10.60 -19.18
N ALA A 85 7.07 10.72 -19.73
CA ALA A 85 7.99 11.83 -19.45
C ALA A 85 7.36 13.25 -19.64
N PRO A 86 6.61 13.55 -20.72
CA PRO A 86 5.99 14.87 -20.88
C PRO A 86 4.91 15.18 -19.83
N PHE A 87 4.22 14.15 -19.34
CA PHE A 87 3.25 14.28 -18.26
C PHE A 87 3.95 14.50 -16.92
N SER A 88 5.04 13.77 -16.67
CA SER A 88 5.86 13.96 -15.46
C SER A 88 6.48 15.35 -15.39
N GLU A 89 6.90 15.92 -16.52
CA GLU A 89 7.47 17.27 -16.59
C GLU A 89 6.41 18.37 -16.36
N ALA A 90 5.18 18.17 -16.84
CA ALA A 90 4.09 19.13 -16.69
C ALA A 90 3.36 19.04 -15.33
N ALA A 91 3.26 17.85 -14.77
CA ALA A 91 2.38 17.57 -13.63
C ALA A 91 3.13 17.05 -12.38
N GLY A 92 4.43 16.75 -12.50
CA GLY A 92 5.25 16.14 -11.45
C GLY A 92 5.37 16.97 -10.17
N ASP A 93 5.48 18.30 -10.25
CA ASP A 93 5.59 19.15 -9.07
C ASP A 93 4.33 19.13 -8.19
N PHE A 94 3.15 19.06 -8.82
CA PHE A 94 1.87 19.02 -8.12
C PHE A 94 1.49 17.60 -7.68
N PHE A 95 1.55 16.62 -8.59
CA PHE A 95 1.18 15.25 -8.24
C PHE A 95 2.25 14.56 -7.39
N GLY A 96 3.53 14.84 -7.59
CA GLY A 96 4.61 14.28 -6.78
C GLY A 96 4.58 14.76 -5.33
N SER A 97 4.21 16.03 -5.10
CA SER A 97 4.03 16.54 -3.73
C SER A 97 2.80 15.94 -3.04
N ILE A 98 1.68 15.76 -3.75
CA ILE A 98 0.47 15.12 -3.20
C ILE A 98 0.69 13.63 -2.95
N LEU A 99 1.20 12.87 -3.92
CA LEU A 99 1.47 11.44 -3.79
C LEU A 99 2.54 11.18 -2.73
N GLY A 100 3.58 12.01 -2.69
CA GLY A 100 4.61 11.95 -1.65
C GLY A 100 4.06 12.26 -0.25
N PHE A 101 3.12 13.21 -0.13
CA PHE A 101 2.47 13.52 1.14
C PHE A 101 1.50 12.41 1.58
N GLU A 102 0.66 11.91 0.68
CA GLU A 102 -0.28 10.82 0.96
C GLU A 102 0.49 9.55 1.34
N ALA A 103 1.50 9.17 0.55
CA ALA A 103 2.37 8.03 0.84
C ALA A 103 3.07 8.22 2.19
N SER A 104 3.78 9.34 2.41
CA SER A 104 4.51 9.54 3.67
C SER A 104 3.61 9.58 4.89
N MET A 105 2.45 10.24 4.83
CA MET A 105 1.56 10.35 5.98
C MET A 105 0.83 9.03 6.25
N ALA A 106 0.29 8.38 5.22
CA ALA A 106 -0.38 7.08 5.36
C ALA A 106 0.62 6.00 5.79
N PHE A 107 1.79 5.92 5.17
CA PHE A 107 2.83 4.94 5.51
C PHE A 107 3.39 5.15 6.91
N MET A 108 3.59 6.40 7.35
CA MET A 108 4.16 6.67 8.66
C MET A 108 3.15 6.42 9.79
N LEU A 109 1.87 6.72 9.56
CA LEU A 109 0.80 6.44 10.51
C LEU A 109 0.56 4.93 10.65
N GLU A 110 0.57 4.23 9.52
CA GLU A 110 0.48 2.77 9.44
C GLU A 110 1.68 2.04 10.06
N ALA A 111 2.90 2.46 9.75
CA ALA A 111 4.11 1.92 10.36
C ALA A 111 4.17 2.20 11.88
N GLY A 112 3.65 3.34 12.32
CA GLY A 112 3.52 3.68 13.74
C GLY A 112 2.58 2.75 14.49
N PHE A 113 1.39 2.46 13.94
CA PHE A 113 0.44 1.52 14.55
C PHE A 113 0.94 0.09 14.52
N LEU A 114 1.60 -0.33 13.43
CA LEU A 114 2.26 -1.63 13.36
C LEU A 114 3.37 -1.79 14.41
N ALA A 115 4.19 -0.76 14.60
CA ALA A 115 5.25 -0.78 15.61
C ALA A 115 4.67 -0.95 17.02
N LEU A 116 3.62 -0.19 17.37
CA LEU A 116 2.98 -0.29 18.68
C LEU A 116 2.31 -1.66 18.90
N CYS A 117 1.52 -2.14 17.93
CA CYS A 117 0.76 -3.39 18.05
C CYS A 117 1.67 -4.65 18.02
N CYS A 118 2.80 -4.62 17.30
CA CYS A 118 3.76 -5.72 17.30
C CYS A 118 4.79 -5.66 18.44
N SER A 119 5.11 -4.46 18.96
CA SER A 119 6.09 -4.26 20.03
C SER A 119 5.59 -4.69 21.42
N ASP A 120 4.29 -4.76 21.66
CA ASP A 120 3.75 -5.02 23.01
C ASP A 120 3.73 -6.52 23.38
N GLY A 121 4.84 -7.21 23.07
CA GLY A 121 5.04 -8.64 23.31
C GLY A 121 6.07 -8.97 24.41
N SER A 122 6.44 -8.01 25.25
CA SER A 122 7.28 -8.25 26.44
C SER A 122 6.67 -7.61 27.68
N GLY A 123 5.74 -8.34 28.31
CA GLY A 123 5.15 -8.05 29.61
C GLY A 123 4.44 -9.28 30.13
#